data_AF-W9UZY6-F1
#
_entry.id   AF-W9UZY6-F1
#
_cell.length_a   1.000
_cell.length_b   1.000
_cell.length_c   1.000
_cell.angle_alpha   90.00
_cell.angle_beta   90.00
_cell.angle_gamma   90.00
#
_symmetry.space_group_name_H-M   'P 1'
#
loop_
_entity.id
_entity.type
_entity.pdbx_description
1 polymer ?
#
loop_
_entity_poly.entity_id
_entity_poly.type
_entity_poly.pdbx_seq_one_letter_code
_entity_poly.pdbx_strand_id
1 'polypeptide(L)' 'MVTSNFWNNEFPDGEYSKSADEVQHINRILSAVAAQDIPAEKRGQVADYIHFSLLHETIEPAIKDKLEPLLIQLQEFQAK' A
#
# COMPACT_ATOMS: atom_id res chain seq x y z
N MET A 1 7.28 8.23 -10.97
CA MET A 1 6.20 7.55 -11.69
C MET A 1 6.23 6.10 -11.29
N VAL A 2 5.21 5.62 -10.58
CA VAL A 2 5.03 4.20 -10.32
C VAL A 2 4.44 3.60 -11.59
N THR A 3 5.22 2.76 -12.27
CA THR A 3 4.77 2.11 -13.51
C THR A 3 3.75 1.03 -13.19
N SER A 4 2.80 0.77 -14.09
CA SER A 4 1.78 -0.29 -13.94
C SER A 4 2.35 -1.68 -13.58
N ASN A 5 3.62 -1.94 -13.90
CA ASN A 5 4.33 -3.17 -13.49
C ASN A 5 4.52 -3.29 -11.97
N PHE A 6 4.66 -2.18 -11.24
CA PHE A 6 4.80 -2.20 -9.78
C PHE A 6 3.57 -2.82 -9.12
N TRP A 7 2.38 -2.39 -9.52
CA TRP A 7 1.14 -2.87 -8.91
C TRP A 7 0.91 -4.36 -9.15
N ASN A 8 1.20 -4.86 -10.36
CA ASN A 8 1.05 -6.29 -10.65
C ASN A 8 2.13 -7.16 -10.00
N ASN A 9 3.33 -6.61 -9.78
CA ASN A 9 4.44 -7.35 -9.18
C ASN A 9 4.39 -7.33 -7.64
N GLU A 10 3.99 -6.20 -7.05
CA GLU A 10 3.92 -6.02 -5.61
C GLU A 10 2.56 -6.40 -5.01
N PHE A 11 1.49 -6.38 -5.81
CA PHE A 11 0.14 -6.80 -5.42
C PHE A 11 -0.43 -7.81 -6.43
N PRO A 12 0.18 -8.99 -6.56
CA PRO A 12 -0.37 -10.06 -7.38
C PRO A 12 -1.66 -10.61 -6.74
N ASP A 13 -2.55 -11.19 -7.54
CA ASP A 13 -3.80 -11.81 -7.09
C ASP A 13 -3.61 -13.14 -6.31
N GLY A 14 -2.38 -13.45 -5.86
CA GLY A 14 -1.98 -14.71 -5.21
C GLY A 14 -1.43 -14.54 -3.79
N GLU A 15 -0.80 -15.59 -3.25
CA GLU A 15 -0.25 -15.59 -1.88
C GLU A 15 0.79 -14.49 -1.67
N TYR A 16 0.54 -13.64 -0.67
CA TYR A 16 1.35 -12.49 -0.32
C TYR A 16 2.50 -12.91 0.62
N SER A 17 3.54 -13.55 0.08
CA SER A 17 4.79 -13.84 0.81
C SER A 17 5.87 -12.84 0.41
N LYS A 18 5.95 -11.72 1.13
CA LYS A 18 6.99 -10.70 0.93
C LYS A 18 7.95 -10.65 2.11
N SER A 19 9.23 -10.44 1.79
CA SER A 19 10.27 -10.26 2.81
C SER A 19 10.19 -8.89 3.48
N ALA A 20 10.77 -8.72 4.67
CA ALA A 20 10.76 -7.45 5.40
C ALA A 20 11.35 -6.28 4.57
N ASP A 21 12.40 -6.54 3.78
CA ASP A 21 12.99 -5.56 2.86
C ASP A 21 12.02 -5.12 1.75
N GLU A 22 11.23 -6.05 1.18
CA GLU A 22 10.21 -5.72 0.18
C GLU A 22 9.08 -4.90 0.80
N VAL A 23 8.64 -5.26 2.01
CA VAL A 23 7.62 -4.51 2.75
C VAL A 23 8.08 -3.07 2.98
N GLN A 24 9.32 -2.85 3.39
CA GLN A 24 9.88 -1.51 3.53
C GLN A 24 9.94 -0.75 2.20
N HIS A 25 10.32 -1.42 1.11
CA HIS A 25 10.33 -0.82 -0.22
C HIS A 25 8.94 -0.37 -0.68
N ILE A 26 7.93 -1.23 -0.50
CA ILE A 26 6.53 -0.93 -0.81
C ILE A 26 6.04 0.23 0.05
N ASN A 27 6.27 0.20 1.36
CA ASN A 27 5.87 1.26 2.28
C ASN A 27 6.45 2.62 1.85
N ARG A 28 7.73 2.68 1.44
CA ARG A 28 8.33 3.90 0.91
C ARG A 28 7.66 4.39 -0.36
N ILE A 29 7.34 3.50 -1.28
CA ILE A 29 6.66 3.85 -2.53
C ILE A 29 5.25 4.36 -2.23
N LEU A 30 4.47 3.62 -1.43
CA LEU A 30 3.14 4.03 -1.00
C LEU A 30 3.16 5.40 -0.31
N SER A 31 4.16 5.68 0.53
CA SER A 31 4.33 6.99 1.17
C SER A 31 4.53 8.17 0.21
N ALA A 32 4.91 7.90 -1.04
CA ALA A 32 5.15 8.88 -2.08
C ALA A 32 4.07 8.88 -3.18
N VAL A 33 3.13 7.93 -3.13
CA VAL A 33 2.06 7.72 -4.10
C VAL A 33 0.75 8.29 -3.54
N ALA A 34 -0.03 8.95 -4.38
CA ALA A 34 -1.37 9.38 -3.99
C ALA A 34 -2.38 8.26 -4.25
N ALA A 35 -3.46 8.18 -3.46
CA ALA A 35 -4.50 7.16 -3.64
C ALA A 35 -5.11 7.13 -5.05
N GLN A 36 -5.13 8.28 -5.72
CA GLN A 36 -5.58 8.43 -7.11
C GLN A 36 -4.68 7.72 -8.14
N ASP A 37 -3.38 7.60 -7.88
CA ASP A 37 -2.41 6.91 -8.74
C ASP A 37 -2.49 5.38 -8.60
N ILE A 38 -3.22 4.91 -7.58
CA ILE A 38 -3.45 3.49 -7.32
C ILE A 38 -4.61 3.01 -8.20
N PRO A 39 -4.40 1.95 -9.02
CA PRO A 39 -5.45 1.35 -9.83
C PRO A 39 -6.63 0.89 -8.97
N ALA A 40 -7.86 1.18 -9.38
CA ALA A 40 -9.06 0.88 -8.60
C ALA A 40 -9.16 -0.61 -8.20
N GLU A 41 -8.76 -1.51 -9.10
CA GLU A 41 -8.72 -2.97 -8.86
C GLU A 41 -7.72 -3.37 -7.76
N LYS A 42 -6.64 -2.60 -7.56
CA LYS A 42 -5.61 -2.85 -6.56
C LYS A 42 -5.82 -2.07 -5.26
N ARG A 43 -6.70 -1.06 -5.24
CA ARG A 43 -6.95 -0.22 -4.04
C ARG A 43 -7.32 -1.04 -2.81
N GLY A 44 -8.14 -2.09 -2.98
CA GLY A 44 -8.47 -2.98 -1.87
C GLY A 44 -7.27 -3.73 -1.32
N GLN A 45 -6.49 -4.35 -2.20
CA GLN A 45 -5.26 -5.06 -1.80
C GLN A 45 -4.25 -4.13 -1.12
N VAL A 46 -4.12 -2.90 -1.61
CA VAL A 46 -3.23 -1.89 -1.00
C VAL A 46 -3.76 -1.44 0.37
N ALA A 47 -5.07 -1.22 0.51
CA ALA A 47 -5.68 -0.85 1.78
C ALA A 47 -5.51 -1.95 2.83
N ASP A 48 -5.81 -3.20 2.49
CA ASP A 48 -5.58 -4.36 3.36
C ASP A 48 -4.09 -4.49 3.75
N TYR A 49 -3.18 -4.31 2.80
CA TYR A 49 -1.75 -4.35 3.05
C TYR A 49 -1.28 -3.25 4.03
N ILE A 50 -1.70 -2.00 3.82
CA ILE A 50 -1.34 -0.89 4.70
C ILE A 50 -1.91 -1.14 6.09
N HIS A 51 -3.17 -1.58 6.18
CA HIS A 51 -3.82 -1.89 7.45
C HIS A 51 -3.08 -3.01 8.20
N PHE A 52 -2.71 -4.09 7.52
CA PHE A 52 -1.91 -5.17 8.10
C PHE A 52 -0.53 -4.69 8.57
N SER A 53 0.15 -3.88 7.75
CA SER A 53 1.48 -3.36 8.07
C SER A 53 1.46 -2.38 9.24
N LEU A 54 0.38 -1.59 9.38
CA LEU A 54 0.16 -0.71 10.54
C LEU A 54 -0.11 -1.52 11.81
N LEU A 55 -0.88 -2.61 11.71
CA LEU A 55 -1.17 -3.51 12.83
C LEU A 55 0.05 -4.28 13.32
N HIS A 56 0.92 -4.71 12.41
CA HIS A 56 2.12 -5.49 12.74
C HIS A 56 3.34 -4.62 13.11
N GLU A 57 3.18 -3.29 13.21
CA GLU A 57 4.26 -2.33 13.48
C GLU A 57 5.49 -2.50 12.56
N THR A 58 5.29 -3.04 11.35
CA THR A 58 6.37 -3.25 10.37
C THR A 58 6.73 -1.98 9.61
N ILE A 59 6.05 -0.87 9.89
CA ILE A 59 6.20 0.42 9.23
C ILE A 59 7.09 1.35 10.07
N GLU A 60 8.09 1.96 9.44
CA GLU A 60 8.88 3.01 10.09
C GLU A 60 7.98 4.19 10.49
N PRO A 61 8.11 4.76 11.70
CA PRO A 61 7.24 5.85 12.16
C PRO A 61 7.25 7.06 11.22
N ALA A 62 8.37 7.35 10.55
CA ALA A 62 8.46 8.43 9.56
C ALA A 62 7.57 8.21 8.30
N ILE A 63 7.23 6.96 8.00
CA ILE A 63 6.39 6.56 6.87
C ILE A 63 4.93 6.38 7.34
N LYS A 64 4.73 5.98 8.59
CA LYS A 64 3.41 5.78 9.21
C LYS A 64 2.49 6.99 9.05
N ASP A 65 2.98 8.19 9.36
CA ASP A 65 2.23 9.46 9.22
C ASP A 65 1.75 9.74 7.78
N LYS A 66 2.37 9.11 6.77
CA LYS A 66 1.96 9.23 5.36
C LYS A 66 1.05 8.10 4.91
N LEU A 67 1.19 6.91 5.50
CA LEU A 67 0.38 5.75 5.16
C LEU A 67 -1.00 5.77 5.80
N GLU A 68 -1.15 6.32 7.01
CA GLU A 68 -2.46 6.51 7.65
C GLU A 68 -3.44 7.32 6.79
N PRO A 69 -3.10 8.54 6.30
CA PRO A 69 -4.01 9.30 5.46
C PRO A 69 -4.24 8.63 4.09
N LEU A 70 -3.25 7.89 3.57
CA LEU A 70 -3.41 7.12 2.33
C LEU A 70 -4.44 5.99 2.50
N LEU A 71 -4.39 5.27 3.62
CA LEU A 71 -5.35 4.21 3.94
C LEU A 71 -6.77 4.77 4.04
N ILE A 72 -6.94 5.91 4.72
CA ILE A 72 -8.25 6.57 4.85
C ILE A 72 -8.81 6.92 3.45
N GLN A 73 -8.00 7.55 2.60
CA GLN A 73 -8.42 7.87 1.23
C GLN A 73 -8.80 6.62 0.44
N LEU A 74 -8.02 5.54 0.55
CA LEU A 74 -8.31 4.29 -0.14
C LEU A 74 -9.64 3.67 0.32
N GLN A 75 -9.91 3.68 1.63
CA GLN A 75 -11.18 3.23 2.19
C GLN A 75 -12.36 4.09 1.74
N GLU A 76 -12.19 5.41 1.69
CA GLU A 76 -13.21 6.33 1.15
C GLU A 76 -13.50 6.08 -0.34
N PHE A 77 -12.47 5.73 -1.12
CA PHE A 77 -12.64 5.36 -2.53
C PHE A 77 -13.36 4.02 -2.73
N GLN A 78 -13.30 3.11 -1.75
CA GLN A 78 -14.00 1.82 -1.81
C GLN A 78 -15.43 1.89 -1.26
N ALA A 79 -15.72 2.84 -0.37
CA ALA A 79 -17.05 3.04 0.21
C ALA A 79 -18.05 3.76 -0.72
N LYS A 80 -17.60 4.21 -1.91
CA LYS A 80 -18.40 4.86 -2.95
C LYS A 80 -18.62 3.94 -4.14
#